data_AF-A0A0V7YYX8-F1
#
_entry.id   AF-A0A0V7YYX8-F1
#
_cell.length_a   1.000
_cell.length_b   1.000
_cell.length_c   1.000
_cell.angle_alpha   90.00
_cell.angle_beta   90.00
_cell.angle_gamma   90.00
#
_symmetry.space_group_name_H-M   'P 1'
#
loop_
_entity.id
_entity.type
_entity.pdbx_description
1 polymer ?
#
loop_
_entity_poly.entity_id
_entity_poly.type
_entity_poly.pdbx_seq_one_letter_code
_entity_poly.pdbx_strand_id
1 'polypeptide(L)'
;MTAGSVPGPGAALAAPASLRDRWLGWRNRLVASPRFQRWAAGFPLTQGIARKNTRALFDLCAGFVYAQVLTACVRLDLFRILSEGPLTLDALARRLDLPVENARCLLRAAASLNLVQALPEDRFGLADLGAALTGNPGIAAMVEHHALLYADLADPVALLRGQAGPTRLAGYWPYAGGVSADAAAVAPYGGLMGASQALIADDVLDAVDLSGSRHLMDVGGGEGAFLQAVAARHKTLPLTLFDLPAVAGRAAERLAQAGLSERIACRGGSFHDGLPASADTITLIRIVHDHDDGPAQALLAAAHAALPPGGTLILAEPMAGTPGAEPVGDAYFGFYLLAMGSGRPRRSEELRAMLRTVGFATAYEQKTRRPLLTRLIVAQKDVRWCKNDLTQHCVYLG
;
A
#
# COMPACT_ATOMS: atom_id res chain seq x y z
N MET A 1 4.80 -15.92 -49.23
CA MET A 1 4.80 -16.28 -47.80
C MET A 1 3.57 -15.66 -47.19
N THR A 2 2.64 -16.51 -46.81
CA THR A 2 1.25 -16.22 -46.45
C THR A 2 1.15 -15.53 -45.09
N ALA A 3 0.43 -14.41 -45.05
CA ALA A 3 0.03 -13.75 -43.81
C ALA A 3 -0.89 -14.69 -43.01
N GLY A 4 -0.40 -15.17 -41.86
CA GLY A 4 -1.20 -15.94 -40.92
C GLY A 4 -2.22 -15.02 -40.25
N SER A 5 -3.49 -15.24 -40.56
CA SER A 5 -4.63 -14.66 -39.86
C SER A 5 -4.61 -15.08 -38.38
N VAL A 6 -4.61 -14.10 -37.48
CA VAL A 6 -4.89 -14.31 -36.06
C VAL A 6 -6.32 -14.88 -35.94
N PRO A 7 -6.55 -16.03 -35.27
CA PRO A 7 -7.90 -16.52 -35.05
C PRO A 7 -8.67 -15.52 -34.17
N GLY A 8 -9.84 -15.10 -34.63
CA GLY A 8 -10.75 -14.25 -33.86
C GLY A 8 -11.12 -14.91 -32.53
N PRO A 9 -11.48 -14.14 -31.49
CA PRO A 9 -11.87 -14.71 -30.20
C PRO A 9 -13.04 -15.65 -30.44
N GLY A 10 -12.77 -16.95 -30.28
CA GLY A 10 -13.80 -17.99 -30.29
C GLY A 10 -14.89 -17.55 -29.33
N ALA A 11 -16.14 -17.57 -29.80
CA ALA A 11 -17.30 -17.25 -28.99
C ALA A 11 -17.29 -18.18 -27.77
N ALA A 12 -16.77 -17.67 -26.65
CA ALA A 12 -17.02 -18.27 -25.36
C ALA A 12 -18.54 -18.34 -25.22
N LEU A 13 -19.07 -19.56 -25.14
CA LEU A 13 -20.50 -19.81 -24.97
C LEU A 13 -20.93 -19.10 -23.68
N ALA A 14 -21.49 -17.89 -23.84
CA ALA A 14 -21.98 -17.10 -22.73
C ALA A 14 -23.08 -17.91 -22.03
N ALA A 15 -22.92 -18.16 -20.73
CA ALA A 15 -23.97 -18.74 -19.91
C ALA A 15 -25.28 -17.93 -20.11
N PRO A 16 -26.46 -18.58 -20.17
CA PRO A 16 -27.71 -17.87 -20.41
C PRO A 16 -27.92 -16.79 -19.35
N ALA A 17 -28.09 -15.54 -19.80
CA ALA A 17 -28.21 -14.37 -18.94
C ALA A 17 -29.33 -14.54 -17.91
N SER A 18 -28.98 -14.44 -16.63
CA SER A 18 -29.93 -14.50 -15.52
C SER A 18 -30.91 -13.33 -15.59
N LEU A 19 -32.04 -13.41 -14.87
CA LEU A 19 -32.99 -12.30 -14.77
C LEU A 19 -32.32 -11.00 -14.27
N ARG A 20 -31.36 -11.14 -13.34
CA ARG A 20 -30.54 -10.04 -12.83
C ARG A 20 -29.70 -9.42 -13.95
N ASP A 21 -29.07 -10.23 -14.80
CA ASP A 21 -28.24 -9.75 -15.91
C ASP A 21 -29.06 -8.99 -16.95
N ARG A 22 -30.27 -9.49 -17.25
CA ARG A 22 -31.20 -8.81 -18.17
C ARG A 22 -31.67 -7.47 -17.63
N TRP A 23 -31.98 -7.41 -16.33
CA TRP A 23 -32.34 -6.16 -15.66
C TRP A 23 -31.18 -5.17 -15.63
N LEU A 24 -29.96 -5.63 -15.29
CA LEU A 24 -28.75 -4.79 -15.34
C LEU A 24 -28.51 -4.26 -16.75
N GLY A 25 -28.66 -5.10 -17.78
CA GLY A 25 -28.51 -4.71 -19.18
C GLY A 25 -29.55 -3.65 -19.60
N TRP A 26 -30.81 -3.81 -19.21
CA TRP A 26 -31.84 -2.80 -19.43
C TRP A 26 -31.50 -1.47 -18.72
N ARG A 27 -31.14 -1.52 -17.43
CA ARG A 27 -30.75 -0.35 -16.64
C ARG A 27 -29.56 0.38 -17.27
N ASN A 28 -28.53 -0.34 -17.70
CA ASN A 28 -27.34 0.24 -18.32
C ASN A 28 -27.70 0.97 -19.63
N ARG A 29 -28.58 0.39 -20.46
CA ARG A 29 -29.08 1.05 -21.68
C ARG A 29 -29.85 2.33 -21.38
N LEU A 30 -30.63 2.36 -20.30
CA LEU A 30 -31.30 3.57 -19.85
C LEU A 30 -30.32 4.64 -19.38
N VAL A 31 -29.38 4.31 -18.50
CA VAL A 31 -28.39 5.25 -17.97
C VAL A 31 -27.47 5.80 -19.07
N ALA A 32 -27.16 5.00 -20.09
CA ALA A 32 -26.37 5.43 -21.25
C ALA A 32 -27.16 6.30 -22.26
N SER A 33 -28.50 6.37 -22.15
CA SER A 33 -29.33 7.12 -23.09
C SER A 33 -29.19 8.63 -22.89
N PRO A 34 -28.79 9.42 -23.92
CA PRO A 34 -28.69 10.87 -23.81
C PRO A 34 -30.02 11.55 -23.46
N ARG A 35 -31.16 10.94 -23.85
CA ARG A 35 -32.50 11.45 -23.50
C ARG A 35 -32.76 11.29 -22.01
N PHE A 36 -32.43 10.12 -21.44
CA PHE A 36 -32.59 9.85 -20.01
C PHE A 36 -31.65 10.71 -19.17
N GLN A 37 -30.39 10.86 -19.58
CA GLN A 37 -29.42 11.73 -18.89
C GLN A 37 -29.89 13.19 -18.85
N ARG A 38 -30.40 13.73 -19.97
CA ARG A 38 -30.97 15.08 -20.02
C ARG A 38 -32.18 15.24 -19.10
N TRP A 39 -33.11 14.28 -19.14
CA TRP A 39 -34.26 14.27 -18.24
C TRP A 39 -33.83 14.20 -16.77
N ALA A 40 -32.93 13.29 -16.42
CA ALA A 40 -32.45 13.11 -15.05
C ALA A 40 -31.67 14.32 -14.52
N ALA A 41 -30.95 15.04 -15.39
CA ALA A 41 -30.27 16.28 -15.01
C ALA A 41 -31.25 17.45 -14.78
N GLY A 42 -32.41 17.45 -15.45
CA GLY A 42 -33.44 18.49 -15.31
C GLY A 42 -34.50 18.20 -14.25
N PHE A 43 -34.65 16.96 -13.80
CA PHE A 43 -35.69 16.57 -12.85
C PHE A 43 -35.26 16.80 -11.39
N PRO A 44 -36.01 17.55 -10.57
CA PRO A 44 -35.55 17.99 -9.24
C PRO A 44 -35.14 16.89 -8.27
N LEU A 45 -35.74 15.69 -8.36
CA LEU A 45 -35.42 14.57 -7.47
C LEU A 45 -34.17 13.79 -7.89
N THR A 46 -33.75 13.89 -9.16
CA THR A 46 -32.60 13.13 -9.69
C THR A 46 -31.42 14.01 -10.10
N GLN A 47 -31.62 15.33 -10.22
CA GLN A 47 -30.58 16.29 -10.62
C GLN A 47 -29.31 16.22 -9.74
N GLY A 48 -29.45 16.00 -8.43
CA GLY A 48 -28.32 15.93 -7.51
C GLY A 48 -27.45 14.69 -7.77
N ILE A 49 -28.09 13.56 -8.02
CA ILE A 49 -27.41 12.30 -8.37
C ILE A 49 -26.75 12.44 -9.75
N ALA A 50 -27.45 13.02 -10.72
CA ALA A 50 -26.91 13.27 -12.06
C ALA A 50 -25.64 14.14 -12.00
N ARG A 51 -25.68 15.27 -11.27
CA ARG A 51 -24.51 16.15 -11.07
C ARG A 51 -23.36 15.45 -10.36
N LYS A 52 -23.64 14.66 -9.32
CA LYS A 52 -22.62 13.87 -8.61
C LYS A 52 -21.94 12.87 -9.53
N ASN A 53 -22.71 12.15 -10.35
CA ASN A 53 -22.18 11.16 -11.29
C ASN A 53 -21.38 11.82 -12.42
N THR A 54 -21.85 12.95 -12.96
CA THR A 54 -21.09 13.72 -13.96
C THR A 54 -19.76 14.21 -13.40
N ARG A 55 -19.75 14.75 -12.17
CA ARG A 55 -18.52 15.16 -11.49
C ARG A 55 -17.57 13.98 -11.31
N ALA A 56 -18.05 12.86 -10.76
CA ALA A 56 -17.24 11.67 -10.55
C ALA A 56 -16.63 11.15 -11.86
N LEU A 57 -17.39 11.14 -12.96
CA LEU A 57 -16.87 10.73 -14.27
C LEU A 57 -15.80 11.71 -14.79
N PHE A 58 -16.03 13.01 -14.66
CA PHE A 58 -15.06 14.02 -15.07
C PHE A 58 -13.79 13.95 -14.22
N ASP A 59 -13.91 13.72 -12.91
CA ASP A 59 -12.76 13.55 -12.01
C ASP A 59 -11.93 12.31 -12.39
N LEU A 60 -12.55 11.23 -12.90
CA LEU A 60 -11.80 10.10 -13.46
C LEU A 60 -11.05 10.47 -14.75
N CYS A 61 -11.67 11.26 -15.63
CA CYS A 61 -11.02 11.74 -16.86
C CYS A 61 -9.88 12.73 -16.57
N ALA A 62 -10.04 13.61 -15.58
CA ALA A 62 -9.09 14.66 -15.23
C ALA A 62 -8.08 14.23 -14.16
N GLY A 63 -8.27 13.07 -13.52
CA GLY A 63 -7.50 12.64 -12.35
C GLY A 63 -5.98 12.59 -12.58
N PHE A 64 -5.54 12.24 -13.79
CA PHE A 64 -4.12 12.27 -14.16
C PHE A 64 -3.54 13.69 -14.06
N VAL A 65 -4.30 14.73 -14.42
CA VAL A 65 -3.90 16.13 -14.27
C VAL A 65 -3.86 16.52 -12.81
N TYR A 66 -4.87 16.14 -12.01
CA TYR A 66 -4.93 16.48 -10.59
C TYR A 66 -3.71 15.95 -9.82
N ALA A 67 -3.29 14.74 -10.13
CA ALA A 67 -2.09 14.15 -9.53
C ALA A 67 -0.78 14.80 -10.04
N GLN A 68 -0.72 15.28 -11.29
CA GLN A 68 0.40 16.09 -11.77
C GLN A 68 0.46 17.47 -11.08
N VAL A 69 -0.68 18.08 -10.78
CA VAL A 69 -0.74 19.32 -9.97
C VAL A 69 -0.14 19.09 -8.60
N LEU A 70 -0.53 18.00 -7.92
CA LEU A 70 0.05 17.62 -6.63
C LEU A 70 1.57 17.39 -6.74
N THR A 71 2.01 16.67 -7.78
CA THR A 71 3.44 16.41 -8.05
C THR A 71 4.22 17.72 -8.23
N ALA A 72 3.68 18.67 -9.00
CA ALA A 72 4.30 19.98 -9.19
C ALA A 72 4.41 20.74 -7.86
N CYS A 73 3.35 20.73 -7.04
CA CYS A 73 3.37 21.38 -5.72
C CYS A 73 4.45 20.80 -4.80
N VAL A 74 4.62 19.46 -4.80
CA VAL A 74 5.67 18.79 -4.00
C VAL A 74 7.07 19.14 -4.51
N ARG A 75 7.33 19.02 -5.81
CA ARG A 75 8.65 19.27 -6.40
C ARG A 75 9.10 20.73 -6.35
N LEU A 76 8.15 21.65 -6.40
CA LEU A 76 8.41 23.09 -6.22
C LEU A 76 8.43 23.50 -4.74
N ASP A 77 8.27 22.54 -3.83
CA ASP A 77 8.32 22.75 -2.39
C ASP A 77 7.30 23.79 -1.89
N LEU A 78 6.17 23.88 -2.60
CA LEU A 78 5.15 24.90 -2.41
C LEU A 78 4.55 24.83 -0.99
N PHE A 79 4.34 23.62 -0.48
CA PHE A 79 3.74 23.42 0.84
C PHE A 79 4.65 23.91 1.96
N ARG A 80 5.96 23.64 1.86
CA ARG A 80 6.93 24.17 2.82
C ARG A 80 7.02 25.69 2.74
N ILE A 81 7.02 26.26 1.54
CA ILE A 81 7.05 27.71 1.37
C ILE A 81 5.82 28.37 2.02
N LEU A 82 4.64 27.78 1.85
CA LEU A 82 3.39 28.32 2.40
C LEU A 82 3.16 27.97 3.88
N SER A 83 3.92 27.04 4.46
CA SER A 83 3.85 26.76 5.91
C SER A 83 4.45 27.88 6.75
N GLU A 84 5.33 28.70 6.16
CA GLU A 84 5.83 29.95 6.75
C GLU A 84 4.77 31.08 6.78
N GLY A 85 3.69 30.93 6.01
CA GLY A 85 2.58 31.87 5.95
C GLY A 85 2.14 32.22 4.52
N PRO A 86 1.01 32.94 4.36
CA PRO A 86 0.46 33.21 3.04
C PRO A 86 1.20 34.30 2.28
N LEU A 87 1.47 34.08 0.99
CA LEU A 87 2.27 34.93 0.12
C LEU A 87 1.45 35.45 -1.08
N THR A 88 1.85 36.60 -1.65
CA THR A 88 1.27 37.10 -2.90
C THR A 88 1.69 36.23 -4.08
N LEU A 89 0.89 36.25 -5.16
CA LEU A 89 1.25 35.58 -6.41
C LEU A 89 2.67 35.95 -6.89
N ASP A 90 3.01 37.24 -6.95
CA ASP A 90 4.33 37.68 -7.43
C ASP A 90 5.48 37.17 -6.56
N ALA A 91 5.28 37.10 -5.25
CA ALA A 91 6.25 36.54 -4.33
C ALA A 91 6.42 35.03 -4.55
N LEU A 92 5.31 34.30 -4.75
CA LEU A 92 5.34 32.87 -5.06
C LEU A 92 5.99 32.61 -6.41
N ALA A 93 5.63 33.35 -7.45
CA ALA A 93 6.22 33.23 -8.78
C ALA A 93 7.75 33.36 -8.73
N ARG A 94 8.27 34.35 -7.98
CA ARG A 94 9.72 34.51 -7.76
C ARG A 94 10.34 33.37 -6.96
N ARG A 95 9.71 32.94 -5.85
CA ARG A 95 10.26 31.87 -4.99
C ARG A 95 10.27 30.51 -5.68
N LEU A 96 9.27 30.24 -6.51
CA LEU A 96 9.11 28.99 -7.24
C LEU A 96 9.86 28.98 -8.58
N ASP A 97 10.49 30.10 -8.96
CA ASP A 97 11.13 30.31 -10.27
C ASP A 97 10.19 30.00 -11.46
N LEU A 98 8.99 30.59 -11.40
CA LEU A 98 7.95 30.41 -12.43
C LEU A 98 7.54 31.75 -13.05
N PRO A 99 7.21 31.77 -14.36
CA PRO A 99 6.47 32.88 -14.94
C PRO A 99 5.18 33.13 -14.15
N VAL A 100 4.84 34.40 -13.92
CA VAL A 100 3.70 34.80 -13.06
C VAL A 100 2.39 34.12 -13.48
N GLU A 101 2.11 34.04 -14.77
CA GLU A 101 0.89 33.39 -15.27
C GLU A 101 0.90 31.86 -15.11
N ASN A 102 2.08 31.23 -15.18
CA ASN A 102 2.21 29.79 -14.91
C ASN A 102 2.05 29.50 -13.41
N ALA A 103 2.62 30.34 -12.54
CA ALA A 103 2.39 30.26 -11.10
C ALA A 103 0.90 30.45 -10.77
N ARG A 104 0.22 31.41 -11.42
CA ARG A 104 -1.22 31.65 -11.28
C ARG A 104 -2.02 30.42 -11.67
N CYS A 105 -1.65 29.77 -12.78
CA CYS A 105 -2.28 28.53 -13.24
C CYS A 105 -2.14 27.41 -12.19
N LEU A 106 -0.91 27.15 -11.71
CA LEU A 106 -0.65 26.14 -10.71
C LEU A 106 -1.41 26.40 -9.40
N LEU A 107 -1.38 27.65 -8.90
CA LEU A 107 -2.02 28.01 -7.63
C LEU A 107 -3.54 27.93 -7.71
N ARG A 108 -4.15 28.31 -8.84
CA ARG A 108 -5.60 28.11 -9.07
C ARG A 108 -5.97 26.63 -9.14
N ALA A 109 -5.16 25.82 -9.82
CA ALA A 109 -5.37 24.38 -9.90
C ALA A 109 -5.25 23.72 -8.51
N ALA A 110 -4.19 24.03 -7.76
CA ALA A 110 -3.98 23.57 -6.40
C ALA A 110 -5.10 24.02 -5.46
N ALA A 111 -5.61 25.25 -5.64
CA ALA A 111 -6.75 25.75 -4.86
C ALA A 111 -8.03 24.99 -5.14
N SER A 112 -8.30 24.65 -6.42
CA SER A 112 -9.46 23.85 -6.79
C SER A 112 -9.43 22.42 -6.23
N LEU A 113 -8.24 21.94 -5.86
CA LEU A 113 -7.99 20.64 -5.23
C LEU A 113 -7.87 20.73 -3.70
N ASN A 114 -8.13 21.90 -3.09
CA ASN A 114 -8.01 22.14 -1.65
C ASN A 114 -6.60 21.89 -1.08
N LEU A 115 -5.57 22.01 -1.93
CA LEU A 115 -4.16 21.93 -1.55
C LEU A 115 -3.65 23.28 -1.02
N VAL A 116 -4.10 24.36 -1.65
CA VAL A 116 -3.90 25.75 -1.22
C VAL A 116 -5.25 26.47 -1.18
N GLN A 117 -5.30 27.68 -0.66
CA GLN A 117 -6.49 28.53 -0.72
C GLN A 117 -6.11 29.91 -1.22
N ALA A 118 -6.97 30.49 -2.05
CA ALA A 118 -6.87 31.89 -2.44
C ALA A 118 -7.40 32.77 -1.31
N LEU A 119 -6.69 33.84 -1.02
CA LEU A 119 -6.97 34.84 0.00
C LEU A 119 -7.13 36.22 -0.66
N PRO A 120 -7.66 37.23 0.06
CA PRO A 120 -7.69 38.61 -0.43
C PRO A 120 -6.30 39.09 -0.90
N GLU A 121 -6.29 40.09 -1.78
CA GLU A 121 -5.06 40.74 -2.30
C GLU A 121 -4.16 39.81 -3.14
N ASP A 122 -4.75 38.87 -3.89
CA ASP A 122 -4.04 37.90 -4.75
C ASP A 122 -2.98 37.09 -3.97
N ARG A 123 -3.32 36.76 -2.72
CA ARG A 123 -2.49 35.95 -1.82
C ARG A 123 -2.96 34.50 -1.80
N PHE A 124 -2.04 33.61 -1.48
CA PHE A 124 -2.30 32.17 -1.36
C PHE A 124 -1.70 31.66 -0.05
N GLY A 125 -2.42 30.75 0.61
CA GLY A 125 -1.98 30.05 1.81
C GLY A 125 -2.27 28.56 1.73
N LEU A 126 -1.81 27.78 2.71
CA LEU A 126 -2.19 26.37 2.81
C LEU A 126 -3.69 26.21 3.05
N ALA A 127 -4.29 25.24 2.37
CA ALA A 127 -5.59 24.68 2.71
C ALA A 127 -5.41 23.34 3.44
N ASP A 128 -6.49 22.73 3.90
CA ASP A 128 -6.45 21.56 4.79
C ASP A 128 -5.62 20.39 4.24
N LEU A 129 -5.75 20.07 2.94
CA LEU A 129 -4.99 18.96 2.36
C LEU A 129 -3.49 19.29 2.22
N GLY A 130 -3.14 20.52 1.85
CA GLY A 130 -1.73 20.95 1.79
C GLY A 130 -1.08 21.02 3.17
N ALA A 131 -1.84 21.46 4.19
CA ALA A 131 -1.39 21.45 5.58
C ALA A 131 -1.15 20.02 6.08
N ALA A 132 -2.07 19.09 5.79
CA ALA A 132 -1.92 17.68 6.15
C ALA A 132 -0.68 17.03 5.52
N LEU A 133 -0.35 17.39 4.27
CA LEU A 133 0.86 16.91 3.58
C LEU A 133 2.15 17.40 4.26
N THR A 134 2.16 18.64 4.76
CA THR A 134 3.33 19.21 5.45
C THR A 134 3.68 18.44 6.72
N GLY A 135 2.66 17.94 7.44
CA GLY A 135 2.85 17.08 8.61
C GLY A 135 3.14 15.60 8.29
N ASN A 136 3.25 15.24 7.00
CA ASN A 136 3.35 13.85 6.57
C ASN A 136 4.37 13.69 5.42
N PRO A 137 5.68 13.70 5.72
CA PRO A 137 6.72 13.61 4.71
C PRO A 137 6.66 12.29 3.90
N GLY A 138 6.08 11.23 4.47
CA GLY A 138 5.87 9.97 3.77
C GLY A 138 4.96 10.08 2.54
N ILE A 139 3.94 10.96 2.59
CA ILE A 139 3.08 11.18 1.42
C ILE A 139 3.81 11.95 0.32
N ALA A 140 4.62 12.96 0.67
CA ALA A 140 5.41 13.69 -0.32
C ALA A 140 6.39 12.76 -1.06
N ALA A 141 7.09 11.90 -0.32
CA ALA A 141 7.95 10.88 -0.92
C ALA A 141 7.16 9.91 -1.82
N MET A 142 5.95 9.51 -1.40
CA MET A 142 5.07 8.67 -2.23
C MET A 142 4.68 9.34 -3.55
N VAL A 143 4.36 10.64 -3.52
CA VAL A 143 4.06 11.42 -4.74
C VAL A 143 5.25 11.44 -5.69
N GLU A 144 6.47 11.62 -5.18
CA GLU A 144 7.67 11.59 -6.03
C GLU A 144 7.90 10.23 -6.67
N HIS A 145 7.67 9.16 -5.91
CA HIS A 145 7.79 7.77 -6.37
C HIS A 145 6.78 7.41 -7.47
N HIS A 146 5.59 8.00 -7.45
CA HIS A 146 4.58 7.74 -8.49
C HIS A 146 5.08 8.03 -9.91
N ALA A 147 6.15 8.81 -10.10
CA ALA A 147 6.76 9.04 -11.42
C ALA A 147 7.16 7.74 -12.14
N LEU A 148 7.56 6.69 -11.40
CA LEU A 148 7.87 5.37 -11.97
C LEU A 148 6.60 4.71 -12.49
N LEU A 149 5.59 4.58 -11.63
CA LEU A 149 4.30 4.00 -11.98
C LEU A 149 3.60 4.79 -13.11
N TYR A 150 3.70 6.12 -13.13
CA TYR A 150 3.17 6.95 -14.20
C TYR A 150 3.70 6.57 -15.57
N ALA A 151 5.00 6.27 -15.63
CA ALA A 151 5.62 5.85 -16.88
C ALA A 151 5.19 4.44 -17.29
N ASP A 152 5.04 3.53 -16.32
CA ASP A 152 4.55 2.17 -16.58
C ASP A 152 3.08 2.18 -17.01
N LEU A 153 2.29 3.16 -16.56
CA LEU A 153 0.90 3.37 -16.93
C LEU A 153 0.72 4.25 -18.18
N ALA A 154 1.79 4.57 -18.92
CA ALA A 154 1.67 5.30 -20.19
C ALA A 154 0.92 4.47 -21.25
N ASP A 155 1.05 3.14 -21.23
CA ASP A 155 0.21 2.20 -21.97
C ASP A 155 -0.33 1.11 -21.02
N PRO A 156 -1.43 1.39 -20.30
CA PRO A 156 -1.99 0.45 -19.33
C PRO A 156 -2.56 -0.80 -20.02
N VAL A 157 -2.88 -0.74 -21.31
CA VAL A 157 -3.39 -1.88 -22.07
C VAL A 157 -2.27 -2.85 -22.40
N ALA A 158 -1.10 -2.37 -22.79
CA ALA A 158 0.08 -3.20 -22.95
C ALA A 158 0.46 -3.88 -21.63
N LEU A 159 0.39 -3.17 -20.50
CA LEU A 159 0.63 -3.74 -19.17
C LEU A 159 -0.35 -4.89 -18.87
N LEU A 160 -1.66 -4.66 -19.04
CA LEU A 160 -2.69 -5.69 -18.82
C LEU A 160 -2.58 -6.90 -19.76
N ARG A 161 -2.01 -6.72 -20.96
CA ARG A 161 -1.75 -7.80 -21.91
C ARG A 161 -0.45 -8.55 -21.64
N GLY A 162 0.35 -8.13 -20.66
CA GLY A 162 1.70 -8.67 -20.43
C GLY A 162 2.70 -8.30 -21.53
N GLN A 163 2.48 -7.18 -22.23
CA GLN A 163 3.25 -6.72 -23.39
C GLN A 163 4.13 -5.48 -23.08
N ALA A 164 4.05 -4.93 -21.86
CA ALA A 164 4.78 -3.71 -21.48
C ALA A 164 6.31 -3.89 -21.33
N GLY A 165 6.84 -5.11 -21.44
CA GLY A 165 8.24 -5.41 -21.12
C GLY A 165 8.54 -5.21 -19.63
N PRO A 166 9.83 -5.15 -19.23
CA PRO A 166 10.21 -4.82 -17.86
C PRO A 166 9.77 -3.40 -17.50
N THR A 167 8.97 -3.28 -16.45
CA THR A 167 8.49 -2.00 -15.93
C THR A 167 9.57 -1.31 -15.09
N ARG A 168 9.47 0.02 -14.97
CA ARG A 168 10.33 0.82 -14.11
C ARG A 168 10.13 0.46 -12.65
N LEU A 169 8.88 0.20 -12.25
CA LEU A 169 8.54 -0.16 -10.89
C LEU A 169 9.12 -1.53 -10.50
N ALA A 170 9.12 -2.53 -11.40
CA ALA A 170 9.78 -3.81 -11.15
C ALA A 170 11.31 -3.65 -10.98
N GLY A 171 11.95 -2.81 -11.80
CA GLY A 171 13.38 -2.52 -11.67
C GLY A 171 13.76 -1.79 -10.38
N TYR A 172 12.81 -1.08 -9.78
CA TYR A 172 12.97 -0.40 -8.50
C TYR A 172 12.79 -1.34 -7.29
N TRP A 173 12.12 -2.48 -7.48
CA TRP A 173 11.92 -3.53 -6.47
C TRP A 173 12.73 -4.78 -6.82
N PRO A 174 14.05 -4.79 -6.56
CA PRO A 174 14.90 -5.89 -6.99
C PRO A 174 14.46 -7.29 -6.49
N TYR A 175 13.70 -7.35 -5.39
CA TYR A 175 13.19 -8.59 -4.82
C TYR A 175 12.00 -9.18 -5.59
N ALA A 176 11.28 -8.37 -6.37
CA ALA A 176 10.15 -8.82 -7.18
C ALA A 176 10.56 -9.79 -8.30
N GLY A 177 11.85 -9.90 -8.61
CA GLY A 177 12.43 -10.87 -9.55
C GLY A 177 13.08 -12.10 -8.91
N GLY A 178 13.05 -12.27 -7.58
CA GLY A 178 13.70 -13.39 -6.90
C GLY A 178 15.24 -13.37 -6.93
N VAL A 179 15.86 -12.25 -7.31
CA VAL A 179 17.32 -12.10 -7.39
C VAL A 179 17.81 -11.20 -6.25
N SER A 180 18.83 -11.67 -5.53
CA SER A 180 19.61 -10.86 -4.59
C SER A 180 20.20 -9.65 -5.33
N ALA A 181 19.66 -8.45 -5.09
CA ALA A 181 20.22 -7.25 -5.68
C ALA A 181 21.28 -6.58 -4.81
N ASP A 182 22.15 -5.86 -5.50
CA ASP A 182 23.17 -5.01 -4.91
C ASP A 182 22.58 -3.97 -3.95
N ALA A 183 23.24 -3.77 -2.82
CA ALA A 183 22.82 -2.86 -1.76
C ALA A 183 22.55 -1.41 -2.26
N ALA A 184 23.19 -0.98 -3.35
CA ALA A 184 22.97 0.33 -3.97
C ALA A 184 21.60 0.47 -4.65
N ALA A 185 21.04 -0.62 -5.21
CA ALA A 185 19.72 -0.60 -5.87
C ALA A 185 18.57 -0.51 -4.85
N VAL A 186 18.83 -0.81 -3.58
CA VAL A 186 17.85 -0.89 -2.49
C VAL A 186 17.65 0.45 -1.76
N ALA A 187 18.61 1.38 -1.91
CA ALA A 187 18.66 2.59 -1.09
C ALA A 187 17.50 3.58 -1.26
N PRO A 188 17.04 3.87 -2.49
CA PRO A 188 15.88 4.74 -2.68
C PRO A 188 14.59 4.15 -2.09
N TYR A 189 14.41 2.83 -2.20
CA TYR A 189 13.24 2.09 -1.74
C TYR A 189 13.07 2.16 -0.21
N GLY A 190 14.14 1.87 0.53
CA GLY A 190 14.09 1.84 1.99
C GLY A 190 13.76 3.21 2.61
N GLY A 191 14.19 4.31 1.98
CA GLY A 191 13.85 5.68 2.39
C GLY A 191 12.35 5.99 2.25
N LEU A 192 11.75 5.62 1.10
CA LEU A 192 10.33 5.82 0.83
C LEU A 192 9.44 4.99 1.77
N MET A 193 9.76 3.71 1.94
CA MET A 193 9.00 2.85 2.84
C MET A 193 9.13 3.29 4.28
N GLY A 194 10.35 3.64 4.73
CA GLY A 194 10.59 4.15 6.08
C GLY A 194 9.76 5.40 6.40
N ALA A 195 9.64 6.34 5.46
CA ALA A 195 8.87 7.56 5.66
C ALA A 195 7.35 7.31 5.73
N SER A 196 6.82 6.36 4.94
CA SER A 196 5.40 5.96 5.00
C SER A 196 5.09 5.03 6.19
N GLN A 197 6.10 4.36 6.76
CA GLN A 197 5.92 3.38 7.83
C GLN A 197 5.60 3.99 9.19
N ALA A 198 5.91 5.27 9.47
CA ALA A 198 5.66 5.87 10.79
C ALA A 198 4.17 5.83 11.19
N LEU A 199 3.27 6.25 10.28
CA LEU A 199 1.82 6.21 10.54
C LEU A 199 1.28 4.79 10.63
N ILE A 200 1.81 3.88 9.82
CA ILE A 200 1.43 2.47 9.86
C ILE A 200 1.86 1.86 11.19
N ALA A 201 3.08 2.15 11.64
CA ALA A 201 3.63 1.68 12.90
C ALA A 201 2.79 2.16 14.08
N ASP A 202 2.41 3.44 14.11
CA ASP A 202 1.54 3.98 15.16
C ASP A 202 0.17 3.26 15.17
N ASP A 203 -0.48 3.11 14.01
CA ASP A 203 -1.77 2.44 13.91
C ASP A 203 -1.72 0.96 14.33
N VAL A 204 -0.61 0.26 14.03
CA VAL A 204 -0.36 -1.12 14.47
C VAL A 204 -0.15 -1.19 15.98
N LEU A 205 0.71 -0.34 16.53
CA LEU A 205 1.05 -0.30 17.96
C LEU A 205 -0.09 0.24 18.84
N ASP A 206 -1.02 0.99 18.27
CA ASP A 206 -2.25 1.42 18.94
C ASP A 206 -3.33 0.32 18.94
N ALA A 207 -3.25 -0.62 18.00
CA ALA A 207 -4.25 -1.66 17.80
C ALA A 207 -3.93 -2.97 18.57
N VAL A 208 -2.65 -3.25 18.82
CA VAL A 208 -2.19 -4.50 19.45
C VAL A 208 -1.45 -4.23 20.75
N ASP A 209 -1.76 -5.01 21.78
CA ASP A 209 -1.01 -5.02 23.02
C ASP A 209 0.20 -5.98 22.92
N LEU A 210 1.41 -5.41 23.04
CA LEU A 210 2.67 -6.16 23.04
C LEU A 210 3.21 -6.44 24.46
N SER A 211 2.47 -6.09 25.52
CA SER A 211 2.92 -6.26 26.90
C SER A 211 3.25 -7.70 27.28
N GLY A 212 2.58 -8.68 26.66
CA GLY A 212 2.82 -10.11 26.84
C GLY A 212 3.92 -10.70 25.96
N SER A 213 4.49 -9.91 25.03
CA SER A 213 5.56 -10.35 24.14
C SER A 213 6.89 -10.44 24.90
N ARG A 214 7.62 -11.56 24.74
CA ARG A 214 8.97 -11.71 25.31
C ARG A 214 10.06 -11.39 24.30
N HIS A 215 9.78 -11.59 23.00
CA HIS A 215 10.69 -11.26 21.91
C HIS A 215 9.90 -11.08 20.63
N LEU A 216 10.04 -9.92 19.98
CA LEU A 216 9.37 -9.61 18.72
C LEU A 216 10.35 -9.66 17.55
N MET A 217 10.01 -10.38 16.48
CA MET A 217 10.75 -10.40 15.22
C MET A 217 9.91 -9.80 14.10
N ASP A 218 10.45 -8.81 13.40
CA ASP A 218 9.84 -8.21 12.22
C ASP A 218 10.49 -8.77 10.96
N VAL A 219 9.70 -9.45 10.13
CA VAL A 219 10.15 -10.14 8.93
C VAL A 219 9.81 -9.29 7.71
N GLY A 220 10.82 -8.93 6.91
CA GLY A 220 10.68 -7.89 5.89
C GLY A 220 10.71 -6.48 6.49
N GLY A 221 11.42 -6.30 7.61
CA GLY A 221 11.41 -5.05 8.36
C GLY A 221 12.06 -3.86 7.66
N GLY A 222 12.66 -4.06 6.47
CA GLY A 222 13.31 -3.01 5.70
C GLY A 222 14.45 -2.36 6.49
N GLU A 223 14.48 -1.03 6.52
CA GLU A 223 15.46 -0.26 7.31
C GLU A 223 15.06 -0.11 8.80
N GLY A 224 14.05 -0.84 9.26
CA GLY A 224 13.70 -0.99 10.67
C GLY A 224 12.85 0.12 11.28
N ALA A 225 12.16 0.94 10.47
CA ALA A 225 11.36 2.05 10.99
C ALA A 225 10.23 1.56 11.93
N PHE A 226 9.58 0.44 11.62
CA PHE A 226 8.60 -0.18 12.53
C PHE A 226 9.23 -0.56 13.88
N LEU A 227 10.38 -1.24 13.87
CA LEU A 227 11.04 -1.63 15.12
C LEU A 227 11.60 -0.46 15.93
N GLN A 228 11.96 0.66 15.28
CA GLN A 228 12.30 1.91 15.98
C GLN A 228 11.08 2.44 16.76
N ALA A 229 9.90 2.42 16.15
CA ALA A 229 8.65 2.80 16.84
C ALA A 229 8.33 1.85 18.01
N VAL A 230 8.53 0.54 17.81
CA VAL A 230 8.41 -0.45 18.91
C VAL A 230 9.40 -0.13 20.03
N ALA A 231 10.66 0.24 19.71
CA ALA A 231 11.67 0.68 20.71
C ALA A 231 11.20 1.84 21.55
N ALA A 232 10.58 2.81 20.89
CA ALA A 232 10.16 4.03 21.52
C ALA A 232 9.06 3.76 22.56
N ARG A 233 8.18 2.78 22.33
CA ARG A 233 7.06 2.45 23.22
C ARG A 233 7.38 1.32 24.22
N HIS A 234 8.16 0.32 23.83
CA HIS A 234 8.49 -0.86 24.64
C HIS A 234 9.99 -0.92 24.93
N LYS A 235 10.41 -0.22 25.99
CA LYS A 235 11.84 0.04 26.30
C LYS A 235 12.66 -1.22 26.59
N THR A 236 12.02 -2.28 27.06
CA THR A 236 12.70 -3.51 27.50
C THR A 236 12.47 -4.70 26.58
N LEU A 237 11.64 -4.56 25.54
CA LEU A 237 11.28 -5.66 24.65
C LEU A 237 12.46 -5.96 23.68
N PRO A 238 13.05 -7.17 23.74
CA PRO A 238 14.07 -7.63 22.80
C PRO A 238 13.50 -7.74 21.39
N LEU A 239 14.21 -7.20 20.40
CA LEU A 239 13.76 -7.24 19.01
C LEU A 239 14.77 -7.84 18.04
N THR A 240 14.22 -8.49 17.02
CA THR A 240 14.96 -8.93 15.83
C THR A 240 14.38 -8.31 14.57
N LEU A 241 15.23 -7.71 13.74
CA LEU A 241 14.90 -7.42 12.34
C LEU A 241 15.39 -8.57 11.48
N PHE A 242 14.51 -9.18 10.69
CA PHE A 242 14.88 -10.19 9.71
C PHE A 242 14.53 -9.69 8.31
N ASP A 243 15.53 -9.63 7.43
CA ASP A 243 15.35 -9.23 6.04
C ASP A 243 16.44 -9.87 5.18
N LEU A 244 16.43 -9.63 3.87
CA LEU A 244 17.48 -10.09 2.98
C LEU A 244 18.84 -9.52 3.41
N PRO A 245 19.96 -10.26 3.21
CA PRO A 245 21.25 -9.89 3.77
C PRO A 245 21.69 -8.44 3.51
N ALA A 246 21.51 -7.95 2.28
CA ALA A 246 21.83 -6.57 1.92
C ALA A 246 20.95 -5.53 2.66
N VAL A 247 19.66 -5.82 2.86
CA VAL A 247 18.73 -4.95 3.59
C VAL A 247 19.06 -4.94 5.08
N ALA A 248 19.25 -6.12 5.66
CA ALA A 248 19.60 -6.27 7.07
C ALA A 248 20.91 -5.55 7.42
N GLY A 249 21.89 -5.55 6.50
CA GLY A 249 23.12 -4.76 6.63
C GLY A 249 22.86 -3.25 6.71
N ARG A 250 22.05 -2.71 5.78
CA ARG A 250 21.67 -1.28 5.78
C ARG A 250 20.83 -0.91 7.00
N ALA A 251 19.94 -1.79 7.43
CA ALA A 251 19.17 -1.62 8.65
C ALA A 251 20.08 -1.53 9.87
N ALA A 252 21.11 -2.40 9.97
CA ALA A 252 22.07 -2.36 11.06
C ALA A 252 22.82 -1.01 11.13
N GLU A 253 23.27 -0.49 9.99
CA GLU A 253 23.92 0.83 9.90
C GLU A 253 23.00 1.96 10.37
N ARG A 254 21.75 1.99 9.86
CA ARG A 254 20.76 3.01 10.24
C ARG A 254 20.40 2.94 11.72
N LEU A 255 20.21 1.74 12.26
CA LEU A 255 19.88 1.53 13.66
C LEU A 255 21.07 1.86 14.57
N ALA A 256 22.31 1.68 14.12
CA ALA A 256 23.50 2.14 14.82
C ALA A 256 23.55 3.67 14.90
N GLN A 257 23.27 4.37 13.81
CA GLN A 257 23.18 5.83 13.79
C GLN A 257 22.08 6.36 14.73
N ALA A 258 21.01 5.58 14.93
CA ALA A 258 19.94 5.88 15.87
C ALA A 258 20.23 5.43 17.33
N GLY A 259 21.39 4.84 17.60
CA GLY A 259 21.76 4.35 18.94
C GLY A 259 20.99 3.12 19.41
N LEU A 260 20.49 2.29 18.48
CA LEU A 260 19.61 1.15 18.75
C LEU A 260 20.27 -0.22 18.49
N SER A 261 21.57 -0.28 18.18
CA SER A 261 22.29 -1.53 17.87
C SER A 261 22.23 -2.58 18.98
N GLU A 262 22.27 -2.17 20.25
CA GLU A 262 22.16 -3.10 21.38
C GLU A 262 20.73 -3.59 21.59
N ARG A 263 19.74 -2.86 21.08
CA ARG A 263 18.31 -3.09 21.30
C ARG A 263 17.68 -3.92 20.19
N ILE A 264 18.19 -3.81 18.96
CA ILE A 264 17.62 -4.47 17.78
C ILE A 264 18.71 -5.29 17.09
N ALA A 265 18.57 -6.61 17.11
CA ALA A 265 19.45 -7.50 16.37
C ALA A 265 19.01 -7.62 14.91
N CYS A 266 19.87 -7.25 13.95
CA CYS A 266 19.61 -7.44 12.53
C CYS A 266 20.11 -8.81 12.06
N ARG A 267 19.27 -9.56 11.35
CA ARG A 267 19.56 -10.89 10.81
C ARG A 267 19.25 -10.91 9.31
N GLY A 268 20.26 -11.25 8.52
CA GLY A 268 20.14 -11.44 7.07
C GLY A 268 19.71 -12.87 6.73
N GLY A 269 18.73 -13.04 5.86
CA GLY A 269 18.32 -14.35 5.36
C GLY A 269 17.14 -14.28 4.40
N SER A 270 16.75 -15.43 3.85
CA SER A 270 15.55 -15.60 3.04
C SER A 270 14.54 -16.44 3.80
N PHE A 271 13.26 -16.04 3.80
CA PHE A 271 12.22 -16.85 4.45
C PHE A 271 12.01 -18.20 3.74
N HIS A 272 12.46 -18.34 2.49
CA HIS A 272 12.46 -19.63 1.78
C HIS A 272 13.36 -20.67 2.45
N ASP A 273 14.39 -20.23 3.16
CA ASP A 273 15.31 -21.08 3.93
C ASP A 273 14.83 -21.29 5.38
N GLY A 274 13.67 -20.72 5.73
CA GLY A 274 13.12 -20.68 7.08
C GLY A 274 13.40 -19.37 7.82
N LEU A 275 12.79 -19.25 8.99
CA LEU A 275 12.94 -18.08 9.87
C LEU A 275 13.58 -18.48 11.21
N PRO A 276 14.33 -17.58 11.87
CA PRO A 276 14.87 -17.85 13.20
C PRO A 276 13.77 -18.14 14.23
N ALA A 277 13.89 -19.25 14.95
CA ALA A 277 12.98 -19.60 16.05
C ALA A 277 13.36 -18.86 17.36
N SER A 278 13.51 -17.54 17.28
CA SER A 278 13.96 -16.69 18.39
C SER A 278 12.85 -15.87 19.05
N ALA A 279 11.67 -15.79 18.43
CA ALA A 279 10.62 -14.86 18.81
C ALA A 279 9.30 -15.57 19.12
N ASP A 280 8.57 -15.05 20.11
CA ASP A 280 7.20 -15.47 20.41
C ASP A 280 6.14 -14.57 19.75
N THR A 281 6.57 -13.45 19.18
CA THR A 281 5.77 -12.56 18.35
C THR A 281 6.47 -12.30 17.03
N ILE A 282 5.79 -12.55 15.91
CA ILE A 282 6.29 -12.19 14.57
C ILE A 282 5.39 -11.12 13.98
N THR A 283 5.98 -10.10 13.36
CA THR A 283 5.26 -9.11 12.57
C THR A 283 5.57 -9.26 11.08
N LEU A 284 4.52 -9.13 10.26
CA LEU A 284 4.56 -9.06 8.81
C LEU A 284 3.90 -7.76 8.40
N ILE A 285 4.70 -6.69 8.31
CA ILE A 285 4.21 -5.34 8.02
C ILE A 285 4.47 -5.04 6.54
N ARG A 286 3.42 -5.01 5.73
CA ARG A 286 3.50 -4.72 4.28
C ARG A 286 4.51 -5.59 3.52
N ILE A 287 4.47 -6.90 3.75
CA ILE A 287 5.32 -7.89 3.03
C ILE A 287 4.47 -8.93 2.30
N VAL A 288 3.33 -9.35 2.85
CA VAL A 288 2.52 -10.42 2.24
C VAL A 288 1.89 -9.93 0.93
N HIS A 289 1.49 -8.65 0.86
CA HIS A 289 0.94 -8.06 -0.35
C HIS A 289 1.90 -7.99 -1.53
N ASP A 290 3.22 -7.97 -1.28
CA ASP A 290 4.27 -7.89 -2.31
C ASP A 290 4.48 -9.24 -3.02
N HIS A 291 3.88 -10.31 -2.50
CA HIS A 291 4.09 -11.68 -2.95
C HIS A 291 2.84 -12.28 -3.59
N ASP A 292 3.03 -13.04 -4.67
CA ASP A 292 1.99 -13.89 -5.25
C ASP A 292 1.54 -14.99 -4.27
N ASP A 293 0.40 -15.64 -4.55
CA ASP A 293 -0.24 -16.55 -3.60
C ASP A 293 0.68 -17.68 -3.10
N GLY A 294 1.52 -18.24 -3.98
CA GLY A 294 2.48 -19.28 -3.60
C GLY A 294 3.54 -18.79 -2.60
N PRO A 295 4.38 -17.79 -2.95
CA PRO A 295 5.36 -17.23 -2.03
C PRO A 295 4.74 -16.62 -0.77
N ALA A 296 3.57 -15.98 -0.85
CA ALA A 296 2.84 -15.48 0.31
C ALA A 296 2.45 -16.63 1.26
N GLN A 297 1.91 -17.74 0.73
CA GLN A 297 1.60 -18.93 1.53
C GLN A 297 2.86 -19.51 2.18
N ALA A 298 3.99 -19.54 1.47
CA ALA A 298 5.27 -20.02 1.99
C ALA A 298 5.81 -19.14 3.13
N LEU A 299 5.72 -17.81 3.00
CA LEU A 299 6.08 -16.87 4.06
C LEU A 299 5.23 -17.07 5.32
N LEU A 300 3.91 -17.21 5.17
CA LEU A 300 3.01 -17.48 6.30
C LEU A 300 3.33 -18.82 6.98
N ALA A 301 3.68 -19.84 6.19
CA ALA A 301 4.09 -21.15 6.72
C ALA A 301 5.42 -21.08 7.48
N ALA A 302 6.40 -20.33 6.97
CA ALA A 302 7.68 -20.10 7.64
C ALA A 302 7.48 -19.36 8.97
N ALA A 303 6.63 -18.34 9.00
CA ALA A 303 6.28 -17.62 10.23
C ALA A 303 5.59 -18.53 11.25
N HIS A 304 4.63 -19.35 10.80
CA HIS A 304 3.99 -20.35 11.66
C HIS A 304 4.99 -21.36 12.23
N ALA A 305 5.93 -21.84 11.42
CA ALA A 305 6.95 -22.82 11.83
C ALA A 305 7.92 -22.26 12.89
N ALA A 306 8.33 -20.99 12.75
CA ALA A 306 9.26 -20.34 13.66
C ALA A 306 8.65 -19.95 15.01
N LEU A 307 7.32 -19.72 15.06
CA LEU A 307 6.63 -19.40 16.31
C LEU A 307 6.58 -20.61 17.26
N PRO A 308 6.81 -20.42 18.57
CA PRO A 308 6.53 -21.44 19.58
C PRO A 308 5.02 -21.67 19.73
N PRO A 309 4.59 -22.76 20.40
CA PRO A 309 3.19 -22.93 20.80
C PRO A 309 2.69 -21.71 21.58
N GLY A 310 1.48 -21.22 21.25
CA GLY A 310 0.94 -19.96 21.79
C GLY A 310 1.56 -18.68 21.22
N GLY A 311 2.51 -18.79 20.29
CA GLY A 311 3.12 -17.64 19.62
C GLY A 311 2.13 -16.87 18.75
N THR A 312 2.38 -15.57 18.60
CA THR A 312 1.48 -14.64 17.90
C THR A 312 2.11 -14.13 16.60
N LEU A 313 1.32 -14.12 15.53
CA LEU A 313 1.62 -13.43 14.28
C LEU A 313 0.74 -12.19 14.17
N ILE A 314 1.35 -11.05 13.87
CA ILE A 314 0.66 -9.80 13.54
C ILE A 314 0.94 -9.50 12.07
N LEU A 315 -0.11 -9.55 11.25
CA LEU A 315 -0.05 -9.20 9.83
C LEU A 315 -0.75 -7.85 9.64
N ALA A 316 -0.04 -6.86 9.12
CA ALA A 316 -0.62 -5.55 8.86
C ALA A 316 -0.23 -4.98 7.51
N GLU A 317 -1.24 -4.66 6.69
CA GLU A 317 -1.07 -4.10 5.35
C GLU A 317 -2.37 -3.48 4.83
N PRO A 318 -2.33 -2.68 3.74
CA PRO A 318 -3.52 -2.34 2.99
C PRO A 318 -4.22 -3.61 2.49
N MET A 319 -5.53 -3.73 2.73
CA MET A 319 -6.32 -4.89 2.27
C MET A 319 -7.41 -4.46 1.29
N ALA A 320 -7.66 -5.30 0.29
CA ALA A 320 -8.75 -5.13 -0.65
C ALA A 320 -10.12 -5.17 0.04
N GLY A 321 -11.12 -4.53 -0.59
CA GLY A 321 -12.47 -4.48 -0.03
C GLY A 321 -12.60 -3.74 1.29
N THR A 322 -11.66 -2.84 1.61
CA THR A 322 -11.76 -1.98 2.79
C THR A 322 -12.94 -1.01 2.63
N PRO A 323 -13.93 -1.03 3.54
CA PRO A 323 -15.13 -0.21 3.40
C PRO A 323 -14.81 1.29 3.30
N GLY A 324 -15.33 1.95 2.26
CA GLY A 324 -15.10 3.38 1.99
C GLY A 324 -13.73 3.71 1.40
N ALA A 325 -12.93 2.70 1.09
CA ALA A 325 -11.58 2.80 0.53
C ALA A 325 -11.34 1.79 -0.61
N GLU A 326 -12.41 1.24 -1.18
CA GLU A 326 -12.36 0.16 -2.17
C GLU A 326 -11.46 0.49 -3.39
N PRO A 327 -11.50 1.72 -3.96
CA PRO A 327 -10.63 2.07 -5.09
C PRO A 327 -9.13 2.00 -4.76
N VAL A 328 -8.74 2.22 -3.50
CA VAL A 328 -7.32 2.17 -3.11
C VAL A 328 -6.80 0.74 -3.13
N GLY A 329 -7.60 -0.23 -2.68
CA GLY A 329 -7.24 -1.65 -2.77
C GLY A 329 -7.21 -2.15 -4.20
N ASP A 330 -8.33 -2.07 -4.92
CA ASP A 330 -8.48 -2.78 -6.19
C ASP A 330 -7.92 -1.99 -7.39
N ALA A 331 -8.12 -0.66 -7.44
CA ALA A 331 -7.67 0.14 -8.58
C ALA A 331 -6.21 0.59 -8.40
N TYR A 332 -5.86 1.21 -7.26
CA TYR A 332 -4.50 1.69 -7.04
C TYR A 332 -3.52 0.54 -6.79
N PHE A 333 -3.67 -0.24 -5.71
CA PHE A 333 -2.74 -1.33 -5.42
C PHE A 333 -2.81 -2.46 -6.46
N GLY A 334 -3.96 -2.68 -7.10
CA GLY A 334 -4.08 -3.66 -8.19
C GLY A 334 -3.15 -3.34 -9.37
N PHE A 335 -3.17 -2.11 -9.87
CA PHE A 335 -2.26 -1.70 -10.95
C PHE A 335 -0.82 -1.49 -10.47
N TYR A 336 -0.62 -1.04 -9.23
CA TYR A 336 0.71 -0.89 -8.65
C TYR A 336 1.45 -2.23 -8.61
N LEU A 337 0.82 -3.27 -8.06
CA LEU A 337 1.43 -4.61 -7.92
C LEU A 337 1.57 -5.30 -9.27
N LEU A 338 0.62 -5.08 -10.19
CA LEU A 338 0.77 -5.52 -11.59
C LEU A 338 1.99 -4.88 -12.26
N ALA A 339 2.19 -3.57 -12.09
CA ALA A 339 3.36 -2.88 -12.61
C ALA A 339 4.64 -3.29 -11.87
N MET A 340 4.58 -3.63 -10.59
CA MET A 340 5.72 -4.17 -9.84
C MET A 340 6.11 -5.58 -10.32
N GLY A 341 5.18 -6.32 -10.93
CA GLY A 341 5.40 -7.66 -11.46
C GLY A 341 5.31 -8.76 -10.42
N SER A 342 4.88 -8.45 -9.19
CA SER A 342 4.66 -9.43 -8.13
C SER A 342 3.58 -8.94 -7.16
N GLY A 343 2.85 -9.87 -6.57
CA GLY A 343 1.88 -9.56 -5.54
C GLY A 343 0.50 -9.20 -6.07
N ARG A 344 -0.45 -9.11 -5.14
CA ARG A 344 -1.82 -8.67 -5.44
C ARG A 344 -2.52 -8.13 -4.19
N PRO A 345 -3.52 -7.24 -4.36
CA PRO A 345 -4.42 -6.90 -3.27
C PRO A 345 -5.18 -8.15 -2.80
N ARG A 346 -5.23 -8.36 -1.48
CA ARG A 346 -6.00 -9.45 -0.86
C ARG A 346 -7.00 -8.89 0.13
N ARG A 347 -8.17 -9.52 0.21
CA ARG A 347 -9.16 -9.22 1.24
C ARG A 347 -8.74 -9.85 2.57
N SER A 348 -9.24 -9.31 3.67
CA SER A 348 -8.97 -9.87 5.01
C SER A 348 -9.46 -11.33 5.12
N GLU A 349 -10.58 -11.67 4.49
CA GLU A 349 -11.12 -13.02 4.45
C GLU A 349 -10.14 -14.02 3.82
N GLU A 350 -9.47 -13.63 2.73
CA GLU A 350 -8.49 -14.45 2.03
C GLU A 350 -7.25 -14.67 2.90
N LEU A 351 -6.69 -13.60 3.48
CA LEU A 351 -5.52 -13.68 4.36
C LEU A 351 -5.80 -14.54 5.60
N ARG A 352 -6.96 -14.38 6.24
CA ARG A 352 -7.38 -15.24 7.36
C ARG A 352 -7.55 -16.70 6.94
N ALA A 353 -8.01 -16.96 5.71
CA ALA A 353 -8.07 -18.32 5.19
C ALA A 353 -6.68 -18.92 4.98
N MET A 354 -5.75 -18.18 4.37
CA MET A 354 -4.36 -18.59 4.18
C MET A 354 -3.67 -18.91 5.50
N LEU A 355 -3.87 -18.07 6.53
CA LEU A 355 -3.36 -18.27 7.89
C LEU A 355 -3.89 -19.56 8.53
N ARG A 356 -5.19 -19.85 8.39
CA ARG A 356 -5.76 -21.12 8.88
C ARG A 356 -5.18 -22.32 8.13
N THR A 357 -4.97 -22.21 6.82
CA THR A 357 -4.38 -23.28 6.01
C THR A 357 -2.96 -23.65 6.46
N VAL A 358 -2.15 -22.69 6.95
CA VAL A 358 -0.79 -22.99 7.46
C VAL A 358 -0.76 -23.50 8.91
N GLY A 359 -1.90 -23.53 9.60
CA GLY A 359 -2.01 -24.12 10.94
C GLY A 359 -2.26 -23.14 12.10
N PHE A 360 -2.46 -21.84 11.85
CA PHE A 360 -2.88 -20.92 12.91
C PHE A 360 -4.27 -21.32 13.43
N ALA A 361 -4.39 -21.49 14.75
CA ALA A 361 -5.62 -21.93 15.41
C ALA A 361 -6.70 -20.85 15.39
N THR A 362 -6.29 -19.60 15.54
CA THR A 362 -7.16 -18.42 15.44
C THR A 362 -6.54 -17.40 14.49
N ALA A 363 -7.40 -16.68 13.77
CA ALA A 363 -7.01 -15.54 12.95
C ALA A 363 -8.20 -14.58 12.89
N TYR A 364 -8.04 -13.37 13.45
CA TYR A 364 -9.10 -12.37 13.52
C TYR A 364 -8.55 -10.98 13.19
N GLU A 365 -9.43 -10.13 12.71
CA GLU A 365 -9.08 -8.76 12.38
C GLU A 365 -9.23 -7.86 13.61
N GLN A 366 -8.22 -7.02 13.82
CA GLN A 366 -8.20 -5.99 14.85
C GLN A 366 -8.41 -4.62 14.18
N LYS A 367 -9.26 -3.79 14.78
CA LYS A 367 -9.54 -2.46 14.24
C LYS A 367 -8.32 -1.54 14.38
N THR A 368 -7.96 -0.89 13.29
CA THR A 368 -6.96 0.18 13.23
C THR A 368 -7.66 1.53 13.13
N ARG A 369 -6.94 2.62 13.46
CA ARG A 369 -7.48 3.98 13.43
C ARG A 369 -7.73 4.45 11.98
N ARG A 370 -6.88 4.03 11.04
CA ARG A 370 -6.92 4.42 9.63
C ARG A 370 -6.89 3.17 8.74
N PRO A 371 -8.01 2.44 8.61
CA PRO A 371 -8.08 1.18 7.85
C PRO A 371 -7.72 1.33 6.36
N LEU A 372 -7.80 2.55 5.81
CA LEU A 372 -7.31 2.88 4.47
C LEU A 372 -5.80 2.64 4.32
N LEU A 373 -5.00 2.98 5.35
CA LEU A 373 -3.54 2.87 5.31
C LEU A 373 -3.08 1.47 5.69
N THR A 374 -3.71 0.89 6.71
CA THR A 374 -3.38 -0.45 7.17
C THR A 374 -4.56 -1.08 7.90
N ARG A 375 -4.82 -2.35 7.61
CA ARG A 375 -5.68 -3.22 8.42
C ARG A 375 -4.82 -4.29 9.06
N LEU A 376 -5.26 -4.82 10.18
CA LEU A 376 -4.44 -5.69 11.02
C LEU A 376 -5.16 -7.00 11.31
N ILE A 377 -4.46 -8.12 11.10
CA ILE A 377 -4.90 -9.45 11.50
C ILE A 377 -3.95 -9.96 12.58
N VAL A 378 -4.51 -10.44 13.68
CA VAL A 378 -3.79 -11.19 14.72
C VAL A 378 -4.11 -12.67 14.53
N ALA A 379 -3.08 -13.50 14.48
CA ALA A 379 -3.20 -14.94 14.43
C ALA A 379 -2.37 -15.62 15.52
N GLN A 380 -2.91 -16.68 16.12
CA GLN A 380 -2.24 -17.40 17.22
C GLN A 380 -2.02 -18.86 16.85
N LYS A 381 -0.82 -19.34 17.16
CA LYS A 381 -0.48 -20.76 17.03
C LYS A 381 -1.04 -21.53 18.23
N ASP A 382 -1.57 -22.73 17.99
CA ASP A 382 -2.11 -23.55 19.08
C ASP A 382 -1.03 -23.82 20.15
N VAL A 383 -1.41 -23.72 21.42
CA VAL A 383 -0.58 -24.10 22.57
C VAL A 383 -0.31 -25.61 22.58
N ARG A 384 -1.19 -26.40 21.95
CA ARG A 384 -1.09 -27.86 21.84
C ARG A 384 -0.34 -28.35 20.61
N TRP A 385 0.30 -27.45 19.83
CA TRP A 385 1.08 -27.87 18.68
C TRP A 385 2.36 -28.61 19.11
N CYS A 386 2.23 -29.90 19.40
CA CYS A 386 3.35 -30.83 19.51
C CYS A 386 3.73 -31.26 18.09
N LYS A 387 5.04 -31.33 17.79
CA LYS A 387 5.57 -31.82 16.50
C LYS A 387 5.07 -33.26 16.29
N ASN A 388 3.97 -33.44 15.58
CA ASN A 388 3.66 -34.72 14.95
C ASN A 388 4.42 -34.76 13.63
N ASP A 389 5.69 -35.15 13.71
CA ASP A 389 6.33 -35.85 12.61
C ASP A 389 7.01 -37.10 13.18
N LEU A 390 6.47 -38.24 12.76
CA LEU A 390 6.98 -39.61 12.87
C LEU A 390 6.98 -40.24 14.28
N THR A 391 6.25 -41.36 14.36
CA THR A 391 6.20 -42.39 15.41
C THR A 391 5.39 -42.10 16.71
N GLN A 392 4.19 -42.69 16.74
CA GLN A 392 3.59 -43.49 17.83
C GLN A 392 3.46 -42.93 19.27
N HIS A 393 2.19 -43.05 19.75
CA HIS A 393 1.71 -43.15 21.14
C HIS A 393 1.48 -41.85 21.93
N CYS A 394 0.26 -41.29 21.80
CA CYS A 394 -0.36 -40.53 22.89
C CYS A 394 -0.75 -41.50 24.02
N VAL A 395 -0.02 -41.47 25.13
CA VAL A 395 -0.50 -42.01 26.41
C VAL A 395 -1.22 -40.88 27.14
N TYR A 396 -2.53 -41.05 27.31
CA TYR A 396 -3.34 -40.29 28.25
C TYR A 396 -2.96 -40.68 29.68
N LEU A 397 -2.70 -39.70 30.55
CA LEU A 397 -2.81 -39.89 31.99
C LEU A 397 -3.59 -38.72 32.61
N GLY A 398 -4.74 -39.10 33.18
CA GLY A 398 -5.31 -38.64 34.45
C GLY A 398 -5.48 -37.16 34.68
#